data_AF-A0A1Y6EIY8-F1
#
_entry.id   AF-A0A1Y6EIY8-F1
#
_cell.length_a   1.000
_cell.length_b   1.000
_cell.length_c   1.000
_cell.angle_alpha   90.00
_cell.angle_beta   90.00
_cell.angle_gamma   90.00
#
_symmetry.space_group_name_H-M   'P 1'
#
loop_
_entity.id
_entity.type
_entity.pdbx_description
1 polymer ?
#
loop_
_entity_poly.entity_id
_entity_poly.type
_entity_poly.pdbx_seq_one_letter_code
_entity_poly.pdbx_strand_id
1 'polypeptide(L)'
;MRAYKYIQAAEGTGCILEAEGEYIRVMNIDSLPSSLKEKIKENKRIILDALYRDNQAKDSGFIIGVPGELYFCSLNKSRTIYIEQMGERWEVYRETFINGRFSSKNIRLICVDSSFKHVLLKAKGYVDYWQRVYK
;
A
#
# COMPACT_ATOMS: atom_id res chain seq x y z
N MET A 1 13.11 -5.36 10.19
CA MET A 1 12.83 -6.15 8.95
C MET A 1 11.51 -5.63 8.36
N ARG A 2 11.32 -5.63 7.04
CA ARG A 2 10.12 -5.05 6.40
C ARG A 2 8.97 -6.05 6.35
N ALA A 3 7.76 -5.61 6.68
CA ALA A 3 6.57 -6.45 6.84
C ALA A 3 6.17 -7.19 5.56
N TYR A 4 6.31 -6.51 4.39
CA TYR A 4 5.91 -7.06 3.10
C TYR A 4 6.56 -8.42 2.79
N LYS A 5 7.78 -8.68 3.30
CA LYS A 5 8.49 -9.94 3.07
C LYS A 5 7.74 -11.14 3.64
N TYR A 6 7.07 -10.98 4.79
CA TYR A 6 6.29 -12.05 5.40
C TYR A 6 4.95 -12.23 4.70
N ILE A 7 4.32 -11.12 4.32
CA ILE A 7 3.05 -11.13 3.58
C ILE A 7 3.25 -11.84 2.24
N GLN A 8 4.24 -11.43 1.45
CA GLN A 8 4.55 -12.07 0.16
C GLN A 8 5.04 -13.51 0.30
N ALA A 9 5.77 -13.83 1.37
CA ALA A 9 6.17 -15.22 1.61
C ALA A 9 4.95 -16.12 1.90
N ALA A 10 3.97 -15.64 2.66
CA ALA A 10 2.73 -16.37 2.90
C ALA A 10 1.89 -16.50 1.60
N GLU A 11 1.80 -15.44 0.81
CA GLU A 11 1.14 -15.46 -0.50
C GLU A 11 1.80 -16.48 -1.45
N GLY A 12 3.14 -16.56 -1.44
CA GLY A 12 3.91 -17.54 -2.20
C GLY A 12 3.64 -19.00 -1.81
N THR A 13 3.09 -19.25 -0.62
CA THR A 13 2.63 -20.58 -0.18
C THR A 13 1.12 -20.77 -0.36
N GLY A 14 0.44 -19.84 -1.06
CA GLY A 14 -1.02 -19.87 -1.25
C GLY A 14 -1.83 -19.46 -0.01
N CYS A 15 -1.17 -18.88 0.99
CA CYS A 15 -1.82 -18.35 2.20
C CYS A 15 -2.09 -16.86 2.05
N ILE A 16 -3.18 -16.37 2.64
CA ILE A 16 -3.48 -14.94 2.68
C ILE A 16 -3.51 -14.51 4.14
N LEU A 17 -2.87 -13.38 4.45
CA LEU A 17 -2.87 -12.78 5.77
C LEU A 17 -3.88 -11.65 5.81
N GLU A 18 -4.76 -11.66 6.81
CA GLU A 18 -5.76 -10.60 7.02
C GLU A 18 -5.67 -10.09 8.46
N ALA A 19 -5.83 -8.78 8.64
CA ALA A 19 -5.93 -8.18 9.97
C ALA A 19 -7.35 -8.31 10.51
N GLU A 20 -7.49 -8.89 11.70
CA GLU A 20 -8.74 -9.06 12.43
C GLU A 20 -8.55 -8.58 13.87
N GLY A 21 -8.79 -7.29 14.10
CA GLY A 21 -8.46 -6.65 15.38
C GLY A 21 -6.98 -6.82 15.71
N GLU A 22 -6.67 -7.28 16.91
CA GLU A 22 -5.28 -7.50 17.34
C GLU A 22 -4.68 -8.81 16.81
N TYR A 23 -5.33 -9.50 15.85
CA TYR A 23 -4.92 -10.82 15.37
C TYR A 23 -4.70 -10.84 13.85
N ILE A 24 -3.79 -11.71 13.41
CA ILE A 24 -3.59 -12.02 11.99
C ILE A 24 -4.31 -13.32 11.71
N ARG A 25 -5.36 -13.24 10.90
CA ARG A 25 -6.01 -14.42 10.34
C ARG A 25 -5.19 -14.92 9.16
N VAL A 26 -4.96 -16.23 9.12
CA VAL A 26 -4.25 -16.90 8.02
C VAL A 26 -5.25 -17.78 7.27
N MET A 27 -5.55 -17.41 6.04
CA MET A 27 -6.36 -18.23 5.13
C MET A 27 -5.47 -19.32 4.52
N ASN A 28 -6.03 -20.53 4.37
CA ASN A 28 -5.31 -21.73 3.89
C ASN A 28 -4.08 -22.09 4.75
N ILE A 29 -4.22 -22.01 6.08
CA ILE A 29 -3.11 -22.18 7.03
C ILE A 29 -2.36 -23.52 6.91
N ASP A 30 -2.99 -24.57 6.37
CA ASP A 30 -2.36 -25.89 6.20
C ASP A 30 -1.17 -25.85 5.22
N SER A 31 -1.16 -24.89 4.30
CA SER A 31 -0.05 -24.65 3.37
C SER A 31 1.07 -23.80 3.97
N LEU A 32 0.91 -23.28 5.20
CA LEU A 32 1.88 -22.38 5.82
C LEU A 32 2.99 -23.17 6.53
N PRO A 33 4.27 -23.06 6.09
CA PRO A 33 5.38 -23.73 6.75
C PRO A 33 5.56 -23.28 8.20
N SER A 34 5.85 -24.22 9.11
CA SER A 34 6.04 -23.93 10.54
C SER A 34 7.08 -22.83 10.80
N SER A 35 8.17 -22.81 10.02
CA SER A 35 9.21 -21.79 10.12
C SER A 35 8.71 -20.39 9.74
N LEU A 36 7.79 -20.28 8.78
CA LEU A 36 7.17 -19.02 8.41
C LEU A 36 6.11 -18.59 9.44
N LYS A 37 5.36 -19.56 10.00
CA LYS A 37 4.41 -19.31 11.09
C LYS A 37 5.07 -18.66 12.30
N GLU A 38 6.22 -19.18 12.74
CA GLU A 38 6.96 -18.58 13.86
C GLU A 38 7.47 -17.17 13.52
N LYS A 39 8.01 -16.97 12.32
CA LYS A 39 8.42 -15.63 11.85
C LYS A 39 7.27 -14.62 11.83
N ILE A 40 6.06 -15.05 11.41
CA ILE A 40 4.87 -14.19 11.42
C ILE A 40 4.48 -13.84 12.85
N LYS A 41 4.55 -14.78 13.81
CA LYS A 41 4.29 -14.50 15.22
C LYS A 41 5.30 -13.51 15.81
N GLU A 42 6.59 -13.71 15.57
CA GLU A 42 7.67 -12.82 16.03
C GLU A 42 7.52 -11.39 15.49
N ASN A 43 6.99 -11.26 14.26
CA ASN A 43 6.85 -9.99 13.56
C ASN A 43 5.39 -9.51 13.50
N LYS A 44 4.52 -10.04 14.37
CA LYS A 44 3.06 -9.83 14.32
C LYS A 44 2.68 -8.35 14.23
N ARG A 45 3.29 -7.50 15.06
CA ARG A 45 2.93 -6.09 15.14
C ARG A 45 3.19 -5.33 13.84
N ILE A 46 4.39 -5.52 13.26
CA ILE A 46 4.73 -4.84 12.00
C ILE A 46 3.89 -5.34 10.82
N ILE A 47 3.48 -6.62 10.84
CA ILE A 47 2.61 -7.21 9.82
C ILE A 47 1.18 -6.66 9.98
N LEU A 48 0.65 -6.61 11.20
CA LEU A 48 -0.65 -6.00 11.48
C LEU A 48 -0.70 -4.55 11.03
N ASP A 49 0.31 -3.75 11.39
CA ASP A 49 0.37 -2.35 10.99
C ASP A 49 0.37 -2.21 9.46
N ALA A 50 1.06 -3.09 8.73
CA ALA A 50 1.04 -3.13 7.27
C ALA A 50 -0.35 -3.48 6.72
N LEU A 51 -0.96 -4.57 7.20
CA LEU A 51 -2.30 -5.01 6.78
C LEU A 51 -3.38 -3.96 7.08
N TYR A 52 -3.26 -3.22 8.18
CA TYR A 52 -4.14 -2.11 8.49
C TYR A 52 -3.99 -0.94 7.53
N ARG A 53 -2.77 -0.63 7.09
CA ARG A 53 -2.56 0.40 6.07
C ARG A 53 -3.09 -0.05 4.72
N ASP A 54 -2.86 -1.30 4.36
CA ASP A 54 -3.40 -1.94 3.15
C ASP A 54 -4.93 -1.82 3.07
N ASN A 55 -5.63 -2.14 4.17
CA ASN A 55 -7.08 -2.02 4.24
C ASN A 55 -7.53 -0.56 4.11
N GLN A 56 -6.93 0.38 4.86
CA GLN A 56 -7.26 1.80 4.77
C GLN A 56 -7.04 2.38 3.36
N ALA A 57 -5.96 1.96 2.68
CA ALA A 57 -5.67 2.37 1.31
C ALA A 57 -6.73 1.83 0.33
N LYS A 58 -7.05 0.53 0.42
CA LYS A 58 -8.11 -0.11 -0.38
C LYS A 58 -9.46 0.58 -0.20
N ASP A 59 -9.86 0.85 1.04
CA ASP A 59 -11.11 1.55 1.38
C ASP A 59 -11.15 2.98 0.80
N SER A 60 -9.98 3.57 0.54
CA SER A 60 -9.83 4.88 -0.08
C SER A 60 -9.68 4.82 -1.62
N GLY A 61 -9.85 3.65 -2.24
CA GLY A 61 -9.78 3.46 -3.69
C GLY A 61 -8.36 3.33 -4.25
N PHE A 62 -7.38 3.02 -3.41
CA PHE A 62 -6.00 2.75 -3.84
C PHE A 62 -5.77 1.24 -4.02
N ILE A 63 -4.90 0.92 -4.96
CA ILE A 63 -4.36 -0.42 -5.20
C ILE A 63 -3.06 -0.57 -4.43
N ILE A 64 -2.81 -1.74 -3.86
CA ILE A 64 -1.57 -2.08 -3.17
C ILE A 64 -0.52 -2.46 -4.22
N GLY A 65 0.58 -1.72 -4.27
CA GLY A 65 1.76 -2.07 -5.06
C GLY A 65 2.75 -2.92 -4.25
N VAL A 66 3.02 -2.53 -3.00
CA VAL A 66 3.84 -3.28 -2.05
C VAL A 66 3.12 -3.27 -0.70
N PRO A 67 2.78 -4.44 -0.12
CA PRO A 67 2.05 -4.51 1.13
C PRO A 67 2.68 -3.67 2.24
N GLY A 68 1.89 -2.78 2.82
CA GLY A 68 2.30 -1.92 3.91
C GLY A 68 3.20 -0.74 3.54
N GLU A 69 3.61 -0.57 2.27
CA GLU A 69 4.66 0.39 1.86
C GLU A 69 4.32 1.23 0.61
N LEU A 70 3.62 0.69 -0.38
CA LEU A 70 3.33 1.39 -1.63
C LEU A 70 1.88 1.19 -2.07
N TYR A 71 1.19 2.31 -2.32
CA TYR A 71 -0.18 2.35 -2.79
C TYR A 71 -0.30 3.28 -3.98
N PHE A 72 -1.20 2.99 -4.92
CA PHE A 72 -1.41 3.87 -6.08
C PHE A 72 -2.86 3.92 -6.56
N CYS A 73 -3.22 5.03 -7.18
CA CYS A 73 -4.54 5.25 -7.79
C CYS A 73 -4.36 5.95 -9.14
N SER A 74 -4.87 5.32 -10.21
CA SER A 74 -4.84 5.92 -11.55
C SER A 74 -5.99 6.93 -11.70
N LEU A 75 -5.65 8.19 -11.93
CA LEU A 75 -6.62 9.25 -12.21
C LEU A 75 -7.18 9.13 -13.63
N ASN A 76 -6.29 8.78 -14.58
CA ASN A 76 -6.61 8.47 -15.97
C ASN A 76 -5.42 7.73 -16.60
N LYS A 77 -5.48 7.45 -17.92
CA LYS A 77 -4.43 6.72 -18.66
C LYS A 77 -3.02 7.32 -18.57
N SER A 78 -2.91 8.60 -18.24
CA SER A 78 -1.64 9.36 -18.22
C SER A 78 -1.23 9.82 -16.83
N ARG A 79 -2.02 9.60 -15.78
CA ARG A 79 -1.75 10.16 -14.46
C ARG A 79 -2.05 9.16 -13.36
N THR A 80 -1.06 8.90 -12.52
CA THR A 80 -1.17 8.02 -11.35
C THR A 80 -0.66 8.76 -10.13
N ILE A 81 -1.35 8.61 -9.01
CA ILE A 81 -0.91 9.07 -7.69
C ILE A 81 -0.36 7.88 -6.94
N TYR A 82 0.73 8.12 -6.22
CA TYR A 82 1.40 7.16 -5.35
C TYR A 82 1.41 7.68 -3.92
N ILE A 83 1.30 6.76 -2.97
CA ILE A 83 1.58 6.93 -1.56
C ILE A 83 2.68 5.93 -1.23
N GLU A 84 3.86 6.39 -0.86
CA GLU A 84 5.04 5.55 -0.69
C GLU A 84 5.74 5.82 0.64
N GLN A 85 6.18 4.76 1.32
CA GLN A 85 6.99 4.86 2.53
C GLN A 85 8.47 5.04 2.19
N MET A 86 9.02 6.19 2.55
CA MET A 86 10.41 6.57 2.33
C MET A 86 11.13 6.72 3.68
N GLY A 87 11.62 5.60 4.21
CA GLY A 87 12.20 5.57 5.57
C GLY A 87 11.12 5.78 6.64
N GLU A 88 11.26 6.84 7.44
CA GLU A 88 10.33 7.17 8.54
C GLU A 88 9.19 8.11 8.12
N ARG A 89 9.14 8.51 6.85
CA ARG A 89 8.10 9.37 6.31
C ARG A 89 7.36 8.71 5.16
N TRP A 90 6.20 9.26 4.88
CA TRP A 90 5.37 8.93 3.75
C TRP A 90 5.34 10.09 2.77
N GLU A 91 5.37 9.76 1.49
CA GLU A 91 5.32 10.72 0.40
C GLU A 91 4.10 10.44 -0.46
N VAL A 92 3.36 11.51 -0.78
CA VAL A 92 2.32 11.48 -1.82
C VAL A 92 2.87 12.22 -3.01
N TYR A 93 2.96 11.56 -4.15
CA TYR A 93 3.38 12.19 -5.39
C TYR A 93 2.52 11.70 -6.56
N ARG A 94 2.49 12.51 -7.61
CA ARG A 94 1.79 12.18 -8.85
C ARG A 94 2.80 12.07 -9.97
N GLU A 95 2.73 10.96 -10.70
CA GLU A 95 3.43 10.80 -11.96
C GLU A 95 2.50 11.12 -13.13
N THR A 96 3.04 11.80 -14.13
CA THR A 96 2.38 12.03 -15.42
C THR A 96 3.15 11.35 -16.55
N PHE A 97 2.53 10.34 -17.14
CA PHE A 97 3.00 9.59 -18.29
C PHE A 97 2.56 10.27 -19.59
N ILE A 98 3.38 10.13 -20.63
CA ILE A 98 3.01 10.58 -21.97
C ILE A 98 2.76 9.35 -22.82
N ASN A 99 1.61 9.32 -23.48
CA ASN A 99 1.26 8.25 -24.41
C ASN A 99 2.39 8.06 -25.44
N GLY A 100 2.86 6.82 -25.58
CA GLY A 100 3.95 6.46 -26.50
C GLY A 100 5.36 6.72 -25.96
N ARG A 101 5.54 7.07 -24.67
CA ARG A 101 6.85 7.12 -24.02
C ARG A 101 6.88 6.24 -22.77
N PHE A 102 7.96 5.48 -22.60
CA PHE A 102 8.18 4.60 -21.46
C PHE A 102 8.57 5.33 -20.17
N SER A 103 8.82 6.65 -20.21
CA SER A 103 9.19 7.43 -19.03
C SER A 103 8.12 8.46 -18.64
N SER A 104 7.93 8.64 -17.34
CA SER A 104 7.16 9.77 -16.79
C SER A 104 7.87 11.08 -17.12
N LYS A 105 7.16 12.07 -17.68
CA LYS A 105 7.76 13.40 -17.95
C LYS A 105 7.70 14.34 -16.74
N ASN A 106 6.86 14.05 -15.75
CA ASN A 106 6.66 14.94 -14.61
C ASN A 106 6.27 14.16 -13.36
N ILE A 107 7.09 14.30 -12.33
CA ILE A 107 6.79 13.88 -10.96
C ILE A 107 6.48 15.14 -10.16
N ARG A 108 5.35 15.16 -9.46
CA ARG A 108 4.97 16.26 -8.58
C ARG A 108 4.71 15.74 -7.18
N LEU A 109 5.52 16.19 -6.22
CA LEU A 109 5.28 15.96 -4.80
C LEU A 109 4.05 16.75 -4.33
N ILE A 110 3.17 16.09 -3.60
CA ILE A 110 1.90 16.64 -3.08
C ILE A 110 1.99 16.83 -1.56
N CYS A 111 2.53 15.84 -0.85
CA CYS A 111 2.59 15.85 0.61
C CYS A 111 3.73 14.97 1.11
N VAL A 112 4.34 15.34 2.23
CA VAL A 112 5.28 14.54 3.01
C VAL A 112 4.90 14.62 4.47
N ASP A 113 4.74 13.49 5.14
CA ASP A 113 4.39 13.42 6.56
C ASP A 113 4.83 12.09 7.19
N SER A 114 5.05 12.02 8.50
CA SER A 114 5.34 10.75 9.19
C SER A 114 4.08 9.90 9.42
N SER A 115 2.90 10.52 9.39
CA SER A 115 1.61 9.85 9.62
C SER A 115 0.99 9.34 8.32
N PHE A 116 0.92 8.02 8.18
CA PHE A 116 0.21 7.37 7.07
C PHE A 116 -1.24 7.88 6.92
N LYS A 117 -1.95 8.03 8.04
CA LYS A 117 -3.35 8.48 8.04
C LYS A 117 -3.49 9.90 7.47
N HIS A 118 -2.53 10.78 7.78
CA HIS A 118 -2.55 12.15 7.27
C HIS A 118 -2.26 12.18 5.77
N VAL A 119 -1.24 11.46 5.30
CA VAL A 119 -0.95 11.41 3.85
C VAL A 119 -2.08 10.76 3.05
N LEU A 120 -2.72 9.72 3.58
CA LEU A 120 -3.86 9.07 2.93
C LEU A 120 -5.04 10.02 2.77
N LEU A 121 -5.34 10.82 3.81
CA LEU A 121 -6.37 11.85 3.74
C LEU A 121 -6.06 12.90 2.66
N LYS A 122 -4.81 13.34 2.55
CA LYS A 122 -4.38 14.30 1.50
C LYS A 122 -4.46 13.69 0.11
N ALA A 123 -4.05 12.44 -0.04
CA ALA A 123 -4.10 11.72 -1.31
C ALA A 123 -5.55 11.51 -1.77
N LYS A 124 -6.44 11.08 -0.88
CA LYS A 124 -7.88 10.93 -1.16
C LYS A 124 -8.51 12.25 -1.58
N GLY A 125 -8.29 13.33 -0.82
CA GLY A 125 -8.83 14.65 -1.20
C GLY A 125 -8.31 15.14 -2.56
N TYR A 126 -7.08 14.80 -2.91
CA TYR A 126 -6.53 15.09 -4.23
C TYR A 126 -7.22 14.26 -5.33
N VAL A 127 -7.41 12.94 -5.12
CA VAL A 127 -8.17 12.07 -6.05
C VAL A 127 -9.59 12.61 -6.26
N ASP A 128 -10.31 12.92 -5.19
CA ASP A 128 -11.69 13.43 -5.22
C ASP A 128 -11.79 14.74 -6.02
N TYR A 129 -10.82 15.64 -5.84
CA TYR A 129 -10.73 16.86 -6.64
C TYR A 129 -10.63 16.57 -8.14
N TRP A 130 -9.75 15.66 -8.55
CA TRP A 130 -9.58 15.32 -9.96
C TRP A 130 -10.81 14.64 -10.56
N GLN A 131 -11.45 13.74 -9.81
CA GLN A 131 -12.68 13.08 -10.24
C GLN A 131 -13.83 14.06 -10.43
N ARG A 132 -13.88 15.15 -9.64
CA ARG A 132 -14.89 16.20 -9.81
C ARG A 132 -14.63 17.11 -11.01
N VAL A 133 -13.36 17.46 -11.27
CA VAL A 133 -13.00 18.42 -12.33
C VAL A 133 -13.04 17.80 -13.73
N TYR A 134 -12.81 16.50 -13.85
CA TYR A 134 -12.69 15.80 -15.14
C TYR A 134 -13.80 14.76 -15.37
N LYS A 135 -14.96 14.95 -14.72
CA LYS A 135 -16.18 14.18 -14.97
C LYS A 135 -16.93 14.73 -16.17
#